data_AF-A0A5C8NHZ2-F1
#
_entry.id   AF-A0A5C8NHZ2-F1
#
_cell.length_a   1.000
_cell.length_b   1.000
_cell.length_c   1.000
_cell.angle_alpha   90.00
_cell.angle_beta   90.00
_cell.angle_gamma   90.00
#
_symmetry.space_group_name_H-M   'P 1'
#
loop_
_entity.id
_entity.type
_entity.pdbx_description
1 polymer ?
#
loop_
_entity_poly.entity_id
_entity_poly.type
_entity_poly.pdbx_seq_one_letter_code
_entity_poly.pdbx_strand_id
1 'polypeptide(L)' 'MTRRPMPLDGPRIVRGVGFVVDPDGEATKAERPAVAVCRCDASARKPWCDGTHKLLARRAKD' A
#
# COMPACT_ATOMS: atom_id res chain seq x y z
N MET A 1 9.94 -15.90 -12.29
CA MET A 1 9.26 -15.18 -11.19
C MET A 1 8.78 -13.82 -11.72
N THR A 2 7.94 -13.82 -12.76
CA THR A 2 7.36 -12.57 -13.25
C THR A 2 6.35 -12.12 -12.21
N ARG A 3 6.71 -11.12 -11.40
CA ARG A 3 5.74 -10.42 -10.53
C ARG A 3 4.58 -10.02 -11.44
N ARG A 4 3.47 -10.76 -11.35
CA ARG A 4 2.22 -10.50 -12.07
C ARG A 4 1.90 -9.02 -11.84
N PRO A 5 1.61 -8.19 -12.86
CA PRO A 5 1.23 -6.81 -12.63
C PRO A 5 0.00 -6.83 -11.73
N MET A 6 0.20 -6.51 -10.45
CA MET A 6 -0.89 -6.48 -9.48
C MET A 6 -1.83 -5.37 -9.95
N PRO A 7 -3.10 -5.67 -10.25
CA PRO A 7 -4.03 -4.64 -10.68
C PRO A 7 -4.01 -3.53 -9.64
N LEU A 8 -3.95 -2.29 -10.12
CA LEU A 8 -3.80 -1.07 -9.32
C LEU A 8 -5.13 -0.74 -8.62
N ASP A 9 -5.67 -1.71 -7.88
CA ASP A 9 -6.94 -1.70 -7.17
C ASP A 9 -6.91 -0.76 -5.93
N GLY A 10 -5.99 0.20 -5.92
CA GLY A 10 -5.80 1.13 -4.82
C GLY A 10 -5.31 0.47 -3.53
N PRO A 11 -5.16 1.28 -2.47
CA PRO A 11 -4.71 0.80 -1.18
C PRO A 11 -5.77 -0.06 -0.49
N ARG A 12 -5.34 -0.91 0.43
CA ARG A 12 -6.25 -1.61 1.33
C ARG A 12 -6.57 -0.70 2.52
N ILE A 13 -7.85 -0.36 2.70
CA ILE A 13 -8.28 0.38 3.89
C ILE A 13 -8.43 -0.61 5.05
N VAL A 14 -7.72 -0.34 6.14
CA VAL A 14 -7.74 -1.14 7.36
C VAL A 14 -8.24 -0.26 8.50
N ARG A 15 -9.11 -0.80 9.35
CA ARG A 15 -9.75 -0.07 10.46
C ARG A 15 -9.52 -0.77 11.78
N GLY A 16 -9.42 0.00 12.86
CA GLY A 16 -9.36 -0.53 14.23
C GLY A 16 -8.13 -1.37 14.55
N VAL A 17 -7.04 -1.24 13.80
CA VAL A 17 -5.78 -1.94 14.06
C VAL A 17 -4.82 -1.04 14.82
N GLY A 18 -4.01 -1.63 15.72
CA GLY A 18 -2.92 -0.92 16.40
C GLY A 18 -1.62 -0.91 15.61
N PHE A 19 -1.39 -1.95 14.80
CA PHE A 19 -0.15 -2.14 14.04
C PHE A 19 -0.43 -2.77 12.68
N VAL A 20 0.46 -2.48 11.72
CA VAL A 20 0.56 -3.17 10.43
C VAL A 20 1.93 -3.81 10.36
N VAL A 21 1.98 -5.10 10.07
CA VAL A 21 3.21 -5.89 9.95
C VAL A 21 3.51 -6.08 8.47
N ASP A 22 4.74 -5.79 8.05
CA ASP A 22 5.18 -6.03 6.67
C ASP A 22 5.75 -7.45 6.49
N PRO A 23 6.06 -7.88 5.25
CA PRO A 23 6.54 -9.24 4.98
C PRO A 23 7.87 -9.61 5.67
N ASP A 24 8.69 -8.63 6.03
CA ASP A 24 9.96 -8.83 6.75
C ASP A 24 9.73 -8.95 8.27
N GLY A 25 8.50 -8.72 8.74
CA GLY A 25 8.08 -8.88 10.13
C GLY A 25 8.11 -7.58 10.94
N GLU A 26 8.48 -6.45 10.33
CA GLU A 26 8.52 -5.17 11.04
C GLU A 26 7.11 -4.60 11.25
N ALA A 27 6.85 -4.14 12.49
CA ALA A 27 5.55 -3.62 12.89
C ALA A 27 5.54 -2.09 12.90
N THR A 28 4.68 -1.48 12.08
CA THR A 28 4.44 -0.03 12.09
C THR A 28 3.14 0.31 12.80
N LYS A 29 3.17 1.24 13.76
CA LYS A 29 2.00 1.68 14.51
C LYS A 29 0.98 2.39 13.61
N ALA A 30 -0.29 2.00 13.71
CA ALA A 30 -1.39 2.70 13.07
C ALA A 30 -1.91 3.80 14.01
N GLU A 31 -1.61 5.05 13.70
CA GLU A 31 -1.98 6.19 14.55
C GLU A 31 -3.42 6.69 14.34
N ARG A 32 -4.12 6.16 13.34
CA ARG A 32 -5.48 6.58 12.97
C ARG A 32 -6.46 5.42 13.01
N PRO A 33 -7.75 5.66 13.33
CA PRO A 33 -8.79 4.63 13.33
C PRO A 33 -8.98 3.92 11.99
N ALA A 34 -8.59 4.57 10.90
CA ALA A 34 -8.55 4.03 9.55
C ALA A 34 -7.23 4.44 8.88
N VAL A 35 -6.52 3.46 8.32
CA VAL A 35 -5.26 3.65 7.59
C VAL A 35 -5.36 3.02 6.20
N ALA A 36 -4.63 3.59 5.24
CA ALA A 36 -4.54 3.09 3.88
C ALA A 36 -3.20 2.36 3.71
N VAL A 37 -3.24 1.03 3.55
CA VAL A 37 -2.06 0.18 3.38
C VAL A 37 -1.71 0.07 1.89
N CYS A 38 -0.43 0.30 1.58
CA CYS A 38 0.12 0.21 0.24
C CYS A 38 0.03 -1.24 -0.29
N ARG A 39 -0.36 -1.38 -1.56
CA ARG A 39 -0.35 -2.65 -2.29
C ARG A 39 0.39 -2.59 -3.62
N CYS A 40 0.86 -1.41 -4.03
CA CYS A 40 1.54 -1.21 -5.31
C CYS A 40 3.07 -1.26 -5.19
N ASP A 41 3.61 -1.49 -3.99
CA ASP A 41 5.05 -1.53 -3.68
C ASP A 41 5.88 -0.28 -4.03
N ALA A 42 5.25 0.79 -4.53
CA ALA A 42 5.93 1.99 -5.00
C ALA A 42 5.80 3.21 -4.07
N SER A 43 5.13 3.05 -2.92
CA SER A 43 5.04 4.16 -1.97
C SER A 43 6.40 4.45 -1.33
N ALA A 44 6.70 5.73 -1.12
CA ALA A 44 7.83 6.20 -0.33
C ALA A 44 7.57 6.17 1.19
N ARG A 45 6.34 5.88 1.61
CA ARG A 45 5.90 5.87 3.02
C ARG A 45 5.37 4.51 3.46
N LYS A 46 5.96 3.41 2.94
CA LYS A 46 5.57 2.05 3.35
C LYS A 46 5.53 1.93 4.89
N PRO A 47 4.54 1.21 5.43
CA PRO A 47 3.50 0.42 4.76
C PRO A 47 2.31 1.26 4.25
N TRP A 48 2.35 2.58 4.38
CA TRP A 48 1.23 3.47 4.07
C TRP A 48 1.15 3.83 2.59
N CYS A 49 -0.08 4.08 2.12
CA CYS A 49 -0.32 4.61 0.79
C CYS A 49 -0.13 6.13 0.75
N ASP A 50 0.66 6.60 -0.22
CA ASP A 50 0.88 8.01 -0.51
C ASP A 50 0.23 8.52 -1.81
N GLY A 51 -0.49 7.65 -2.52
CA GLY A 51 -1.14 7.98 -3.78
C GLY A 51 -0.32 7.63 -5.04
N THR A 52 0.92 7.14 -4.90
CA THR A 52 1.77 6.76 -6.05
C THR A 52 1.10 5.75 -6.99
N HIS A 53 0.22 4.89 -6.49
CA HIS A 53 -0.56 3.95 -7.31
C HIS A 53 -1.38 4.65 -8.39
N LYS A 54 -1.84 5.88 -8.18
CA LYS A 54 -2.59 6.64 -9.18
C LYS A 54 -1.71 7.02 -10.37
N LEU A 55 -0.45 7.38 -10.11
CA LEU A 55 0.52 7.73 -11.15
C LEU A 55 0.91 6.50 -11.98
N LEU A 56 1.12 5.36 -11.32
CA LEU A 56 1.37 4.09 -12.00
C LEU A 56 0.18 3.65 -12.85
N ALA A 57 -1.05 3.86 -12.37
CA ALA A 57 -2.26 3.47 -13.09
C ALA A 57 -2.50 4.32 -14.34
N ARG A 58 -2.08 5.58 -14.32
CA ARG A 58 -2.09 6.44 -15.50
C ARG A 58 -1.07 5.94 -16.53
N ARG A 59 0.19 5.72 -16.10
CA ARG A 59 1.28 5.24 -16.99
C ARG A 59 1.00 3.88 -17.64
N ALA A 60 0.28 2.99 -16.97
CA ALA A 60 -0.06 1.67 -17.51
C ALA A 60 -1.21 1.69 -18.54
N LYS A 61 -1.86 2.84 -18.73
CA LYS A 61 -2.95 3.04 -19.70
C LYS A 61 -2.50 3.80 -20.95
N ASP A 62 -1.28 4.33 -20.94
CA ASP A 62 -0.60 4.90 -22.09
C ASP A 62 0.06 3.77 -22.91
#